data_AF-A0A532EXV1-F1
#
_entry.id   AF-A0A532EXV1-F1
#
_cell.length_a   1.000
_cell.length_b   1.000
_cell.length_c   1.000
_cell.angle_alpha   90.00
_cell.angle_beta   90.00
_cell.angle_gamma   90.00
#
_symmetry.space_group_name_H-M   'P 1'
#
loop_
_entity.id
_entity.type
_entity.pdbx_description
1 polymer ?
#
loop_
_entity_poly.entity_id
_entity_poly.type
_entity_poly.pdbx_seq_one_letter_code
_entity_poly.pdbx_strand_id
1 'polypeptide(L)'
;MSVQPSWAQVTGDAPGVRPDAIVDLKTDEGIGLVKGQWRYSNVKLIDVDHHSPGADLAPSGPPNRTQDIDVHAGAADFDDSQWEQIKPAQLEERRSTGRLCFSWYRTSVTIPERVGSFDPTGSTVVFEVAIDDYAEVWVDGKLPLVLGQAGGQLIKGFNAPNRVVLTRNARPGQKIQLAVFGINGPLSNPPGNFIWVRSATLDFYKTNQIGSTQIVQTEIIKVDPSLDVIVSSDAKLEKLAGGFLFTEGPVWVPSTATTSGYLLFSDPNANTIYRWSPEGQVSVFRAKSGYSGFNVGEYQQPGSNGLTLDSKGRLTINQHGNRRVIRVEPRGNITVLADRYDGKRLNSPNDLVYRSDGALYFTDPPFGLPKAFDDPRKELPFSGVYCVKDGQVKLVSTDLDAPNGLALSPDEKTLYVNNWNDKRKVILRYDVNQDCTLSNSKLFFDMTNAPGSDALDGLKVDQIGNVYSTGPGGLWIISPEGKQLGLIKGPEDPHNMAWGDDDGKTLYITALTGLYRIRLNIPGVRP
;
A
#
# COMPACT_ATOMS: atom_id res chain seq x y z
N MET A 1 -1.05 -13.85 32.95
CA MET A 1 -1.70 -12.92 32.00
C MET A 1 -0.67 -11.86 31.64
N SER A 2 0.07 -12.07 30.55
CA SER A 2 1.05 -11.12 30.04
C SER A 2 0.33 -10.09 29.17
N VAL A 3 0.38 -8.83 29.57
CA VAL A 3 -0.11 -7.69 28.79
C VAL A 3 0.83 -7.54 27.60
N GLN A 4 0.34 -7.78 26.38
CA GLN A 4 1.08 -7.46 25.15
C GLN A 4 1.26 -5.93 25.04
N PRO A 5 2.45 -5.42 24.70
CA PRO A 5 2.64 -4.00 24.47
C PRO A 5 1.79 -3.54 23.27
N SER A 6 1.06 -2.44 23.45
CA SER A 6 0.22 -1.83 22.42
C SER A 6 1.09 -1.34 21.27
N TRP A 7 0.80 -1.81 20.05
CA TRP A 7 1.45 -1.34 18.84
C TRP A 7 1.07 0.12 18.56
N ALA A 8 2.01 1.06 18.78
CA ALA A 8 1.93 2.39 18.19
C ALA A 8 2.97 2.51 17.08
N GLN A 9 2.52 2.39 15.83
CA GLN A 9 2.86 3.36 14.79
C GLN A 9 1.91 3.22 13.60
N VAL A 10 1.28 4.34 13.22
CA VAL A 10 0.25 4.39 12.18
C VAL A 10 0.72 5.44 11.16
N THR A 11 1.43 5.07 10.09
CA THR A 11 2.10 6.00 9.16
C THR A 11 1.23 6.61 8.05
N GLY A 12 0.25 7.43 8.40
CA GLY A 12 -0.70 7.92 7.39
C GLY A 12 -1.21 9.28 7.78
N ASP A 13 -1.68 9.99 6.77
CA ASP A 13 -1.76 11.45 6.82
C ASP A 13 -2.53 11.95 8.04
N ALA A 14 -1.96 13.03 8.60
CA ALA A 14 -2.46 13.60 9.82
C ALA A 14 -3.67 14.44 9.41
N PRO A 15 -4.70 14.49 10.26
CA PRO A 15 -5.88 15.30 9.99
C PRO A 15 -5.54 16.72 9.54
N GLY A 16 -6.01 17.11 8.36
CA GLY A 16 -5.90 18.50 7.85
C GLY A 16 -6.99 19.44 8.37
N VAL A 17 -7.77 19.00 9.36
CA VAL A 17 -8.89 19.72 9.98
C VAL A 17 -8.49 20.21 11.37
N ARG A 18 -9.32 21.09 11.96
CA ARG A 18 -9.10 21.59 13.33
C ARG A 18 -9.21 20.44 14.35
N PRO A 19 -8.24 20.26 15.28
CA PRO A 19 -8.36 19.26 16.35
C PRO A 19 -9.52 19.56 17.31
N ASP A 20 -10.09 18.50 17.89
CA ASP A 20 -11.15 18.57 18.90
C ASP A 20 -10.59 18.95 20.28
N ALA A 21 -9.33 18.57 20.56
CA ALA A 21 -8.59 18.98 21.73
C ALA A 21 -7.08 18.98 21.45
N ILE A 22 -6.32 19.82 22.17
CA ILE A 22 -4.86 19.93 22.04
C ILE A 22 -4.25 19.88 23.44
N VAL A 23 -3.12 19.20 23.57
CA VAL A 23 -2.23 19.28 24.74
C VAL A 23 -0.90 19.87 24.30
N ASP A 24 -0.52 21.02 24.87
CA ASP A 24 0.77 21.67 24.59
C ASP A 24 1.88 21.11 25.50
N LEU A 25 2.78 20.32 24.92
CA LEU A 25 3.87 19.66 25.63
C LEU A 25 5.02 20.61 26.00
N LYS A 26 4.97 21.89 25.58
CA LYS A 26 5.88 22.95 26.04
C LYS A 26 5.40 23.66 27.31
N THR A 27 4.26 23.26 27.86
CA THR A 27 3.73 23.80 29.12
C THR A 27 3.81 22.78 30.25
N ASP A 28 3.99 23.25 31.48
CA ASP A 28 3.97 22.39 32.68
C ASP A 28 2.62 21.67 32.84
N GLU A 29 1.52 22.36 32.50
CA GLU A 29 0.16 21.78 32.51
C GLU A 29 0.03 20.64 31.51
N GLY A 30 0.43 20.85 30.25
CA GLY A 30 0.26 19.87 29.20
C GLY A 30 1.16 18.65 29.38
N ILE A 31 2.44 18.85 29.72
CA ILE A 31 3.34 17.71 29.98
C ILE A 31 2.90 16.94 31.24
N GLY A 32 2.40 17.64 32.26
CA GLY A 32 1.88 17.05 33.49
C GLY A 32 0.63 16.22 33.24
N LEU A 33 -0.30 16.69 32.39
CA LEU A 33 -1.52 15.98 32.02
C LEU A 33 -1.24 14.59 31.43
N VAL A 34 -0.18 14.49 30.62
CA VAL A 34 0.24 13.23 29.98
C VAL A 34 1.29 12.46 30.78
N LYS A 35 1.59 12.90 32.01
CA LYS A 35 2.61 12.30 32.89
C LYS A 35 3.98 12.16 32.21
N GLY A 36 4.33 13.13 31.37
CA GLY A 36 5.57 13.14 30.60
C GLY A 36 6.72 13.85 31.31
N GLN A 37 7.92 13.67 30.78
CA GLN A 37 9.13 14.37 31.21
C GLN A 37 10.10 14.44 30.02
N TRP A 38 10.46 15.66 29.63
CA TRP A 38 11.44 15.87 28.57
C TRP A 38 12.86 15.61 29.05
N ARG A 39 13.63 14.94 28.20
CA ARG A 39 15.07 14.75 28.34
C ARG A 39 15.81 15.15 27.08
N TYR A 40 17.03 15.65 27.25
CA TYR A 40 17.85 16.17 26.16
C TYR A 40 19.25 15.59 26.18
N SER A 41 19.81 15.37 24.98
CA SER A 41 21.21 15.05 24.80
C SER A 41 21.78 15.62 23.50
N ASN A 42 23.03 16.10 23.58
CA ASN A 42 23.81 16.43 22.40
C ASN A 42 24.32 15.16 21.72
N VAL A 43 24.36 15.16 20.40
CA VAL A 43 24.89 14.04 19.61
C VAL A 43 26.21 14.45 18.96
N LYS A 44 27.17 13.53 18.97
CA LYS A 44 28.51 13.73 18.40
C LYS A 44 28.63 12.95 17.10
N LEU A 45 29.42 13.49 16.17
CA LEU A 45 29.98 12.70 15.08
C LEU A 45 31.21 11.96 15.59
N ILE A 46 31.28 10.68 15.29
CA ILE A 46 32.41 9.81 15.62
C ILE A 46 32.92 9.11 14.37
N ASP A 47 34.23 8.86 14.31
CA ASP A 47 34.80 8.05 13.24
C ASP A 47 34.61 6.56 13.55
N VAL A 48 34.12 5.80 12.58
CA VAL A 48 33.86 4.35 12.70
C VAL A 48 34.46 3.57 11.53
N ASP A 49 34.69 2.28 11.75
CA ASP A 49 35.08 1.35 10.69
C ASP A 49 33.86 0.96 9.84
N HIS A 50 34.05 0.85 8.53
CA HIS A 50 33.00 0.42 7.60
C HIS A 50 33.61 -0.30 6.38
N HIS A 51 32.80 -0.60 5.37
CA HIS A 51 33.23 -1.29 4.15
C HIS A 51 32.76 -0.56 2.89
N SER A 52 33.58 -0.62 1.84
CA SER A 52 33.23 -0.09 0.53
C SER A 52 32.16 -0.94 -0.17
N PRO A 53 31.44 -0.40 -1.17
CA PRO A 53 30.47 -1.19 -1.93
C PRO A 53 31.13 -2.39 -2.63
N GLY A 54 30.57 -3.59 -2.44
CA GLY A 54 30.94 -4.79 -3.19
C GLY A 54 30.17 -4.92 -4.50
N ALA A 55 30.39 -6.02 -5.22
CA ALA A 55 29.71 -6.31 -6.50
C ALA A 55 28.18 -6.49 -6.34
N ASP A 56 27.72 -6.85 -5.14
CA ASP A 56 26.32 -6.93 -4.75
C ASP A 56 25.75 -5.57 -4.32
N LEU A 57 26.52 -4.49 -4.42
CA LEU A 57 26.22 -3.13 -3.95
C LEU A 57 25.96 -3.02 -2.44
N ALA A 58 26.37 -4.02 -1.65
CA ALA A 58 26.32 -3.98 -0.18
C ALA A 58 27.67 -3.47 0.38
N PRO A 59 27.77 -3.10 1.67
CA PRO A 59 29.06 -2.81 2.33
C PRO A 59 29.84 -4.12 2.57
N SER A 60 30.21 -4.80 1.49
CA SER A 60 30.88 -6.11 1.46
C SER A 60 32.26 -6.06 0.79
N GLY A 61 32.66 -4.89 0.29
CA GLY A 61 33.95 -4.64 -0.35
C GLY A 61 35.09 -4.43 0.66
N PRO A 62 36.23 -3.88 0.20
CA PRO A 62 37.38 -3.61 1.06
C PRO A 62 37.04 -2.69 2.26
N PRO A 63 37.67 -2.91 3.44
CA PRO A 63 37.50 -2.05 4.60
C PRO A 63 37.76 -0.58 4.29
N ASN A 64 37.02 0.31 4.91
CA ASN A 64 37.21 1.76 4.88
C ASN A 64 36.85 2.39 6.23
N ARG A 65 36.94 3.72 6.33
CA ARG A 65 36.50 4.48 7.51
C ARG A 65 35.47 5.52 7.08
N THR A 66 34.50 5.78 7.95
CA THR A 66 33.42 6.74 7.74
C THR A 66 33.04 7.41 9.07
N GLN A 67 32.02 8.26 9.05
CA GLN A 67 31.45 8.91 10.23
C GLN A 67 30.09 8.29 10.58
N ASP A 68 29.80 8.21 11.88
CA ASP A 68 28.48 7.87 12.44
C ASP A 68 28.12 8.86 13.56
N ILE A 69 26.90 8.78 14.05
CA ILE A 69 26.42 9.53 15.21
C ILE A 69 26.52 8.70 16.49
N ASP A 70 26.85 9.36 17.60
CA ASP A 70 26.80 8.79 18.96
C ASP A 70 25.98 9.74 19.86
N VAL A 71 24.85 9.34 20.44
CA VAL A 71 24.22 8.00 20.57
C VAL A 71 23.02 7.78 19.64
N HIS A 72 22.70 6.53 19.26
CA HIS A 72 21.45 6.17 18.55
C HIS A 72 20.28 5.94 19.51
N ALA A 73 19.64 7.02 19.96
CA ALA A 73 18.59 6.97 20.97
C ALA A 73 17.18 6.77 20.40
N GLY A 74 17.04 6.06 19.27
CA GLY A 74 15.74 5.78 18.67
C GLY A 74 14.97 4.62 19.32
N ALA A 75 15.70 3.67 19.93
CA ALA A 75 15.13 2.43 20.48
C ALA A 75 14.14 2.67 21.64
N ALA A 76 13.15 1.78 21.75
CA ALA A 76 12.09 1.86 22.76
C ALA A 76 12.62 1.67 24.18
N ASP A 77 13.60 0.77 24.33
CA ASP A 77 14.26 0.36 25.56
C ASP A 77 15.56 1.13 25.85
N PHE A 78 15.87 2.17 25.07
CA PHE A 78 17.03 3.02 25.31
C PHE A 78 16.95 3.70 26.69
N ASP A 79 18.00 3.52 27.50
CA ASP A 79 18.13 4.14 28.82
C ASP A 79 18.62 5.58 28.70
N ASP A 80 17.68 6.53 28.84
CA ASP A 80 17.94 7.97 28.88
C ASP A 80 18.00 8.52 30.32
N SER A 81 18.11 7.67 31.36
CA SER A 81 18.04 8.11 32.76
C SER A 81 19.13 9.10 33.17
N GLN A 82 20.30 9.03 32.52
CA GLN A 82 21.44 9.92 32.77
C GLN A 82 21.38 11.22 31.97
N TRP A 83 20.39 11.39 31.09
CA TRP A 83 20.24 12.59 30.29
C TRP A 83 19.71 13.75 31.13
N GLU A 84 20.02 14.96 30.67
CA GLU A 84 19.49 16.17 31.29
C GLU A 84 17.96 16.17 31.21
N GLN A 85 17.30 16.29 32.35
CA GLN A 85 15.88 16.58 32.41
C GLN A 85 15.67 18.07 32.18
N ILE A 86 14.93 18.42 31.13
CA ILE A 86 14.65 19.81 30.78
C ILE A 86 13.20 20.14 31.10
N LYS A 87 12.96 21.36 31.58
CA LYS A 87 11.60 21.87 31.77
C LYS A 87 10.96 22.16 30.41
N PRO A 88 9.62 22.10 30.28
CA PRO A 88 8.92 22.38 29.02
C PRO A 88 9.30 23.73 28.39
N ALA A 89 9.44 24.80 29.18
CA ALA A 89 9.86 26.11 28.68
C ALA A 89 11.29 26.14 28.10
N GLN A 90 12.15 25.17 28.47
CA GLN A 90 13.54 25.09 28.00
C GLN A 90 13.66 24.40 26.64
N LEU A 91 12.56 23.89 26.08
CA LEU A 91 12.51 23.38 24.71
C LEU A 91 12.85 24.46 23.67
N GLU A 92 12.63 25.74 24.00
CA GLU A 92 12.97 26.88 23.15
C GLU A 92 14.42 27.40 23.35
N GLU A 93 15.18 26.81 24.28
CA GLU A 93 16.59 27.16 24.47
C GLU A 93 17.45 26.61 23.33
N ARG A 94 18.37 27.47 22.86
CA ARG A 94 19.32 27.18 21.78
C ARG A 94 20.52 26.41 22.34
N ARG A 95 20.41 25.08 22.42
CA ARG A 95 21.31 24.22 23.23
C ARG A 95 22.43 23.52 22.46
N SER A 96 22.30 23.39 21.15
CA SER A 96 23.33 22.76 20.31
C SER A 96 24.58 23.63 20.14
N THR A 97 25.63 23.10 19.52
CA THR A 97 26.87 23.83 19.23
C THR A 97 26.82 24.72 17.97
N GLY A 98 25.70 24.67 17.23
CA GLY A 98 25.51 25.37 15.96
C GLY A 98 26.28 24.74 14.79
N ARG A 99 26.15 25.33 13.59
CA ARG A 99 26.66 24.73 12.33
C ARG A 99 26.05 23.35 12.09
N LEU A 100 26.87 22.32 11.88
CA LEU A 100 26.42 20.94 11.75
C LEU A 100 26.44 20.31 13.15
N CYS A 101 25.30 20.37 13.81
CA CYS A 101 25.08 19.79 15.13
C CYS A 101 23.84 18.92 15.10
N PHE A 102 23.76 18.03 16.08
CA PHE A 102 22.72 17.01 16.21
C PHE A 102 22.26 16.95 17.66
N SER A 103 20.99 16.63 17.89
CA SER A 103 20.46 16.49 19.24
C SER A 103 19.33 15.47 19.31
N TRP A 104 19.14 14.90 20.50
CA TRP A 104 17.97 14.13 20.84
C TRP A 104 17.11 14.84 21.87
N TYR A 105 15.80 14.79 21.65
CA TYR A 105 14.78 15.04 22.66
C TYR A 105 14.00 13.75 22.89
N ARG A 106 13.81 13.35 24.15
CA ARG A 106 13.01 12.16 24.50
C ARG A 106 11.95 12.50 25.53
N THR A 107 10.79 11.86 25.42
CA THR A 107 9.74 11.88 26.44
C THR A 107 8.86 10.64 26.29
N SER A 108 8.16 10.29 27.37
CA SER A 108 7.02 9.37 27.29
C SER A 108 5.73 10.15 27.51
N VAL A 109 4.66 9.74 26.84
CA VAL A 109 3.32 10.30 27.06
C VAL A 109 2.35 9.18 27.44
N THR A 110 1.50 9.45 28.42
CA THR A 110 0.38 8.60 28.79
C THR A 110 -0.91 9.27 28.32
N ILE A 111 -1.72 8.58 27.53
CA ILE A 111 -3.03 9.11 27.10
C ILE A 111 -3.87 9.37 28.35
N PRO A 112 -4.34 10.62 28.59
CA PRO A 112 -5.08 10.95 29.81
C PRO A 112 -6.50 10.42 29.74
N GLU A 113 -7.21 10.39 30.87
CA GLU A 113 -8.65 10.09 30.91
C GLU A 113 -9.47 11.19 30.21
N ARG A 114 -8.99 12.44 30.27
CA ARG A 114 -9.67 13.63 29.75
C ARG A 114 -8.67 14.67 29.27
N VAL A 115 -9.04 15.42 28.23
CA VAL A 115 -8.35 16.65 27.82
C VAL A 115 -9.36 17.80 27.88
N GLY A 116 -9.36 18.54 28.99
CA GLY A 116 -10.47 19.45 29.30
C GLY A 116 -11.81 18.72 29.33
N SER A 117 -12.74 19.08 28.44
CA SER A 117 -14.04 18.41 28.28
C SER A 117 -14.05 17.28 27.24
N PHE A 118 -12.92 16.97 26.60
CA PHE A 118 -12.80 15.95 25.56
C PHE A 118 -12.46 14.56 26.12
N ASP A 119 -13.13 13.52 25.61
CA ASP A 119 -12.87 12.10 25.92
C ASP A 119 -11.99 11.53 24.80
N PRO A 120 -10.75 11.12 25.08
CA PRO A 120 -9.84 10.62 24.06
C PRO A 120 -10.10 9.19 23.62
N THR A 121 -11.01 8.46 24.27
CA THR A 121 -11.30 7.06 23.93
C THR A 121 -11.72 6.92 22.47
N GLY A 122 -11.02 6.07 21.71
CA GLY A 122 -11.31 5.81 20.29
C GLY A 122 -10.90 6.94 19.32
N SER A 123 -10.30 8.01 19.82
CA SER A 123 -9.85 9.15 19.00
C SER A 123 -8.55 8.84 18.25
N THR A 124 -8.27 9.63 17.20
CA THR A 124 -6.94 9.72 16.60
C THR A 124 -6.10 10.73 17.38
N VAL A 125 -4.87 10.35 17.74
CA VAL A 125 -3.90 11.20 18.42
C VAL A 125 -2.72 11.43 17.50
N VAL A 126 -2.38 12.70 17.28
CA VAL A 126 -1.24 13.13 16.47
C VAL A 126 -0.25 13.87 17.34
N PHE A 127 1.01 13.45 17.32
CA PHE A 127 2.12 14.21 17.86
C PHE A 127 2.62 15.17 16.79
N GLU A 128 2.41 16.47 16.99
CA GLU A 128 3.02 17.49 16.15
C GLU A 128 4.26 18.04 16.84
N VAL A 129 5.39 18.05 16.16
CA VAL A 129 6.61 18.71 16.63
C VAL A 129 7.24 19.48 15.48
N ALA A 130 7.67 20.71 15.75
CA ALA A 130 8.48 21.48 14.83
C ALA A 130 9.85 21.74 15.47
N ILE A 131 10.88 21.08 14.94
CA ILE A 131 12.27 21.34 15.30
C ILE A 131 12.85 22.36 14.31
N ASP A 132 13.78 23.20 14.78
CA ASP A 132 14.54 24.07 13.89
C ASP A 132 15.25 23.23 12.81
N ASP A 133 15.02 23.60 11.56
CA ASP A 133 15.62 22.99 10.37
C ASP A 133 15.16 21.56 10.02
N TYR A 134 15.58 20.50 10.71
CA TYR A 134 15.19 19.12 10.37
C TYR A 134 15.00 18.23 11.57
N ALA A 135 14.01 17.32 11.49
CA ALA A 135 13.82 16.29 12.49
C ALA A 135 13.31 14.95 12.00
N GLU A 136 13.68 13.90 12.75
CA GLU A 136 13.19 12.53 12.68
C GLU A 136 12.44 12.18 13.96
N VAL A 137 11.25 11.59 13.85
CA VAL A 137 10.45 11.19 15.02
C VAL A 137 10.33 9.67 15.09
N TRP A 138 10.80 9.11 16.19
CA TRP A 138 10.67 7.70 16.55
C TRP A 138 9.52 7.55 17.55
N VAL A 139 8.68 6.55 17.33
CA VAL A 139 7.55 6.21 18.23
C VAL A 139 7.71 4.75 18.63
N ASP A 140 7.77 4.49 19.95
CA ASP A 140 7.96 3.14 20.51
C ASP A 140 9.09 2.33 19.82
N GLY A 141 10.24 2.98 19.60
CA GLY A 141 11.41 2.34 19.01
C GLY A 141 11.40 2.22 17.49
N LYS A 142 10.38 2.73 16.82
CA LYS A 142 10.20 2.57 15.37
C LYS A 142 10.31 3.90 14.63
N LEU A 143 11.18 3.91 13.63
CA LEU A 143 11.23 4.89 12.55
C LEU A 143 10.74 4.20 11.27
N PRO A 144 9.51 4.45 10.83
CA PRO A 144 8.89 3.66 9.79
C PRO A 144 9.28 4.30 8.45
N LEU A 145 10.44 3.90 7.96
CA LEU A 145 10.93 4.24 6.64
C LEU A 145 10.42 3.21 5.64
N VAL A 146 9.65 3.64 4.65
CA VAL A 146 9.34 2.79 3.49
C VAL A 146 9.86 3.47 2.23
N LEU A 147 10.47 2.68 1.34
CA LEU A 147 11.03 3.15 0.08
C LEU A 147 9.97 3.95 -0.72
N GLY A 148 10.33 5.16 -1.15
CA GLY A 148 9.43 6.04 -1.91
C GLY A 148 8.60 7.02 -1.07
N GLN A 149 8.62 6.91 0.26
CA GLN A 149 8.01 7.90 1.15
C GLN A 149 8.86 9.18 1.17
N ALA A 150 8.26 10.34 0.89
CA ALA A 150 8.94 11.65 0.86
C ALA A 150 9.33 12.18 2.27
N GLY A 151 9.68 11.28 3.20
CA GLY A 151 9.85 11.55 4.63
C GLY A 151 8.54 11.49 5.46
N GLY A 152 7.38 11.54 4.79
CA GLY A 152 6.08 11.39 5.44
C GLY A 152 5.82 12.45 6.51
N GLN A 153 5.29 12.03 7.66
CA GLN A 153 5.14 12.86 8.86
C GLN A 153 6.40 12.93 9.72
N LEU A 154 7.36 12.05 9.44
CA LEU A 154 8.39 11.65 10.40
C LEU A 154 9.73 12.27 10.08
N ILE A 155 10.00 12.59 8.82
CA ILE A 155 11.17 13.33 8.35
C ILE A 155 10.69 14.61 7.69
N LYS A 156 11.06 15.76 8.26
CA LYS A 156 10.71 17.08 7.74
C LYS A 156 11.94 17.96 7.61
N GLY A 157 12.05 18.64 6.47
CA GLY A 157 13.10 19.63 6.20
C GLY A 157 12.72 21.03 6.69
N PHE A 158 13.58 21.99 6.33
CA PHE A 158 13.68 23.36 6.89
C PHE A 158 12.43 23.88 7.64
N ASN A 159 12.39 23.68 8.96
CA ASN A 159 11.39 24.22 9.89
C ASN A 159 9.94 23.73 9.66
N ALA A 160 9.73 22.62 8.96
CA ALA A 160 8.40 22.06 8.75
C ALA A 160 7.96 21.17 9.92
N PRO A 161 6.67 21.22 10.34
CA PRO A 161 6.17 20.39 11.43
C PRO A 161 6.08 18.92 11.03
N ASN A 162 6.64 18.05 11.87
CA ASN A 162 6.43 16.61 11.87
C ASN A 162 5.09 16.34 12.56
N ARG A 163 4.09 15.80 11.84
CA ARG A 163 2.75 15.55 12.38
C ARG A 163 2.47 14.06 12.46
N VAL A 164 2.98 13.36 13.45
CA VAL A 164 3.01 11.88 13.51
C VAL A 164 1.76 11.31 14.17
N VAL A 165 1.00 10.47 13.47
CA VAL A 165 -0.12 9.76 14.11
C VAL A 165 0.41 8.71 15.09
N LEU A 166 0.13 8.91 16.38
CA LEU A 166 0.51 7.99 17.46
C LEU A 166 -0.44 6.79 17.54
N THR A 167 -1.74 7.03 17.39
CA THR A 167 -2.79 6.00 17.41
C THR A 167 -4.05 6.52 16.73
N ARG A 168 -4.84 5.63 16.13
CA ARG A 168 -6.20 5.93 15.64
C ARG A 168 -7.31 5.46 16.59
N ASN A 169 -6.94 4.82 17.69
CA ASN A 169 -7.83 4.28 18.70
C ASN A 169 -7.22 4.51 20.09
N ALA A 170 -7.19 5.77 20.52
CA ALA A 170 -6.60 6.12 21.81
C ALA A 170 -7.32 5.42 22.97
N ARG A 171 -6.54 4.97 23.96
CA ARG A 171 -7.05 4.34 25.18
C ARG A 171 -6.45 5.07 26.37
N PRO A 172 -7.25 5.62 27.30
CA PRO A 172 -6.72 6.15 28.55
C PRO A 172 -5.75 5.19 29.24
N GLY A 173 -4.63 5.71 29.72
CA GLY A 173 -3.54 4.92 30.31
C GLY A 173 -2.56 4.29 29.31
N GLN A 174 -2.82 4.32 28.00
CA GLN A 174 -1.86 3.90 26.97
C GLN A 174 -0.59 4.75 27.07
N LYS A 175 0.57 4.10 27.20
CA LYS A 175 1.88 4.76 27.22
C LYS A 175 2.54 4.67 25.85
N ILE A 176 3.19 5.76 25.44
CA ILE A 176 3.86 5.89 24.15
C ILE A 176 5.20 6.59 24.37
N GLN A 177 6.29 6.00 23.88
CA GLN A 177 7.62 6.58 23.88
C GLN A 177 7.84 7.41 22.62
N LEU A 178 8.41 8.60 22.79
CA LEU A 178 8.76 9.53 21.72
C LEU A 178 10.25 9.86 21.80
N ALA A 179 10.97 9.69 20.69
CA ALA A 179 12.32 10.20 20.52
C ALA A 179 12.41 11.03 19.25
N VAL A 180 12.88 12.27 19.38
CA VAL A 180 12.99 13.24 18.29
C VAL A 180 14.47 13.53 18.05
N PHE A 181 14.97 13.12 16.91
CA PHE A 181 16.30 13.47 16.43
C PHE A 181 16.22 14.79 15.68
N GLY A 182 17.10 15.73 15.99
CA GLY A 182 17.20 17.03 15.31
C GLY A 182 18.56 17.22 14.68
N ILE A 183 18.60 17.94 13.56
CA ILE A 183 19.83 18.39 12.89
C ILE A 183 19.63 19.81 12.35
N ASN A 184 20.64 20.65 12.50
CA ASN A 184 20.65 21.97 11.85
C ASN A 184 20.77 21.84 10.32
N GLY A 185 20.18 22.77 9.58
CA GLY A 185 20.18 22.72 8.11
C GLY A 185 19.96 24.08 7.45
N PRO A 186 20.28 24.25 6.15
CA PRO A 186 20.62 23.21 5.19
C PRO A 186 22.02 22.61 5.39
N LEU A 187 22.16 21.29 5.22
CA LEU A 187 23.43 20.58 5.46
C LEU A 187 24.56 21.02 4.53
N SER A 188 24.24 21.44 3.31
CA SER A 188 25.21 21.96 2.34
C SER A 188 25.74 23.36 2.69
N ASN A 189 25.08 24.08 3.60
CA ASN A 189 25.51 25.39 4.08
C ASN A 189 25.09 25.55 5.56
N PRO A 190 25.79 24.88 6.49
CA PRO A 190 25.34 24.79 7.87
C PRO A 190 25.17 26.18 8.50
N PRO A 191 23.94 26.54 8.89
CA PRO A 191 23.63 27.85 9.46
C PRO A 191 24.36 28.10 10.79
N GLY A 192 24.51 29.38 11.14
CA GLY A 192 25.05 29.78 12.44
C GLY A 192 24.04 29.72 13.61
N ASN A 193 22.84 29.19 13.38
CA ASN A 193 21.79 29.00 14.39
C ASN A 193 22.02 27.69 15.18
N PHE A 194 21.01 27.26 15.95
CA PHE A 194 21.08 26.14 16.89
C PHE A 194 19.80 25.31 16.78
N ILE A 195 19.85 24.04 17.19
CA ILE A 195 18.64 23.21 17.30
C ILE A 195 17.84 23.62 18.53
N TRP A 196 16.52 23.76 18.36
CA TRP A 196 15.54 23.94 19.41
C TRP A 196 14.15 23.48 18.92
N VAL A 197 13.20 23.32 19.86
CA VAL A 197 11.84 22.88 19.56
C VAL A 197 10.91 24.08 19.53
N ARG A 198 10.36 24.40 18.35
CA ARG A 198 9.44 25.51 18.13
C ARG A 198 8.04 25.23 18.68
N SER A 199 7.55 24.01 18.47
CA SER A 199 6.26 23.54 18.98
C SER A 199 6.32 22.03 19.24
N ALA A 200 5.54 21.58 20.22
CA ALA A 200 5.33 20.16 20.51
C ALA A 200 3.91 20.00 21.09
N THR A 201 3.00 19.35 20.37
CA THR A 201 1.60 19.16 20.80
C THR A 201 1.14 17.72 20.61
N LEU A 202 0.12 17.34 21.39
CA LEU A 202 -0.75 16.22 21.06
C LEU A 202 -2.10 16.75 20.61
N ASP A 203 -2.45 16.48 19.37
CA ASP A 203 -3.71 16.86 18.76
C ASP A 203 -4.66 15.65 18.73
N PHE A 204 -5.87 15.83 19.24
CA PHE A 204 -6.89 14.79 19.35
C PHE A 204 -8.04 15.04 18.37
N TYR A 205 -8.47 14.00 17.66
CA TYR A 205 -9.51 14.06 16.64
C TYR A 205 -10.54 12.95 16.82
N LYS A 206 -11.83 13.31 16.84
CA LYS A 206 -12.92 12.32 16.91
C LYS A 206 -12.90 11.39 15.70
N THR A 207 -13.26 10.14 15.95
CA THR A 207 -13.24 9.00 15.00
C THR A 207 -14.01 9.26 13.70
N ASN A 208 -14.97 10.19 13.70
CA ASN A 208 -15.87 10.42 12.56
C ASN A 208 -15.37 11.44 11.53
N GLN A 209 -14.21 12.08 11.74
CA GLN A 209 -13.78 13.13 10.80
C GLN A 209 -12.86 12.63 9.67
N ILE A 210 -12.22 11.46 9.79
CA ILE A 210 -11.19 11.01 8.82
C ILE A 210 -11.19 9.51 8.62
N GLY A 211 -11.39 9.08 7.37
CA GLY A 211 -11.01 7.74 6.90
C GLY A 211 -11.65 6.58 7.68
N SER A 212 -12.80 6.79 8.33
CA SER A 212 -13.47 5.73 9.04
C SER A 212 -14.03 4.72 8.04
N THR A 213 -13.72 3.44 8.27
CA THR A 213 -14.38 2.34 7.60
C THR A 213 -15.89 2.46 7.80
N GLN A 214 -16.64 2.52 6.71
CA GLN A 214 -18.10 2.62 6.76
C GLN A 214 -18.73 1.36 6.19
N ILE A 215 -19.63 0.73 6.95
CA ILE A 215 -20.51 -0.29 6.39
C ILE A 215 -21.40 0.41 5.37
N VAL A 216 -21.40 -0.10 4.14
CA VAL A 216 -22.19 0.46 3.04
C VAL A 216 -23.37 -0.45 2.71
N GLN A 217 -24.37 0.13 2.06
CA GLN A 217 -25.47 -0.67 1.51
C GLN A 217 -24.90 -1.70 0.54
N THR A 218 -25.25 -2.96 0.79
CA THR A 218 -24.81 -4.12 0.00
C THR A 218 -26.02 -4.98 -0.26
N GLU A 219 -26.13 -5.50 -1.47
CA GLU A 219 -27.14 -6.49 -1.83
C GLU A 219 -26.41 -7.77 -2.24
N ILE A 220 -26.67 -8.86 -1.51
CA ILE A 220 -26.18 -10.20 -1.85
C ILE A 220 -27.32 -10.94 -2.54
N ILE A 221 -27.25 -11.05 -3.87
CA ILE A 221 -28.22 -11.79 -4.66
C ILE A 221 -27.83 -13.26 -4.65
N LYS A 222 -28.64 -14.07 -3.97
CA LYS A 222 -28.48 -15.52 -3.91
C LYS A 222 -29.20 -16.17 -5.08
N VAL A 223 -28.46 -16.89 -5.93
CA VAL A 223 -29.00 -17.68 -7.04
C VAL A 223 -29.01 -19.17 -6.71
N ASP A 224 -28.01 -19.64 -5.96
CA ASP A 224 -27.91 -21.02 -5.49
C ASP A 224 -27.70 -21.09 -3.96
N PRO A 225 -28.32 -22.08 -3.25
CA PRO A 225 -28.13 -22.25 -1.81
C PRO A 225 -26.67 -22.45 -1.37
N SER A 226 -25.80 -23.01 -2.21
CA SER A 226 -24.38 -23.22 -1.89
C SER A 226 -23.61 -21.91 -1.67
N LEU A 227 -24.17 -20.76 -2.08
CA LEU A 227 -23.59 -19.44 -1.77
C LEU A 227 -23.43 -19.21 -0.25
N ASP A 228 -24.29 -19.81 0.59
CA ASP A 228 -24.23 -19.66 2.05
C ASP A 228 -22.94 -20.24 2.67
N VAL A 229 -22.30 -21.18 1.97
CA VAL A 229 -20.99 -21.71 2.37
C VAL A 229 -19.89 -20.67 2.15
N ILE A 230 -20.09 -19.73 1.23
CA ILE A 230 -19.10 -18.74 0.79
C ILE A 230 -19.29 -17.40 1.50
N VAL A 231 -20.53 -16.89 1.49
CA VAL A 231 -20.92 -15.58 2.01
C VAL A 231 -21.88 -15.78 3.17
N SER A 232 -21.44 -15.41 4.38
CA SER A 232 -22.29 -15.50 5.57
C SER A 232 -23.49 -14.55 5.49
N SER A 233 -24.61 -14.92 6.11
CA SER A 233 -25.83 -14.10 6.12
C SER A 233 -25.66 -12.73 6.80
N ASP A 234 -24.64 -12.59 7.64
CA ASP A 234 -24.26 -11.35 8.33
C ASP A 234 -23.07 -10.64 7.68
N ALA A 235 -22.62 -11.10 6.51
CA ALA A 235 -21.50 -10.48 5.79
C ALA A 235 -21.83 -9.02 5.45
N LYS A 236 -20.84 -8.14 5.66
CA LYS A 236 -20.95 -6.70 5.42
C LYS A 236 -19.86 -6.26 4.45
N LEU A 237 -20.25 -5.46 3.46
CA LEU A 237 -19.30 -4.69 2.67
C LEU A 237 -18.94 -3.41 3.42
N GLU A 238 -17.65 -3.15 3.49
CA GLU A 238 -17.10 -1.98 4.15
C GLU A 238 -16.34 -1.13 3.13
N LYS A 239 -16.66 0.17 3.03
CA LYS A 239 -15.84 1.14 2.29
C LYS A 239 -14.67 1.55 3.17
N LEU A 240 -13.46 1.28 2.71
CA LEU A 240 -12.20 1.55 3.41
C LEU A 240 -11.62 2.91 3.04
N ALA A 241 -11.75 3.30 1.77
CA ALA A 241 -11.26 4.57 1.26
C ALA A 241 -12.02 4.95 -0.02
N GLY A 242 -11.91 6.22 -0.42
CA GLY A 242 -12.41 6.69 -1.71
C GLY A 242 -11.83 8.04 -2.11
N GLY A 243 -12.32 8.57 -3.22
CA GLY A 243 -11.80 9.81 -3.83
C GLY A 243 -10.65 9.57 -4.82
N PHE A 244 -10.45 8.32 -5.24
CA PHE A 244 -9.53 7.96 -6.31
C PHE A 244 -10.13 8.28 -7.68
N LEU A 245 -9.30 8.30 -8.72
CA LEU A 245 -9.79 8.50 -10.09
C LEU A 245 -10.32 7.20 -10.69
N PHE A 246 -9.59 6.09 -10.52
CA PHE A 246 -9.99 4.77 -10.98
C PHE A 246 -9.13 3.68 -10.32
N THR A 247 -9.69 2.86 -9.43
CA THR A 247 -8.95 1.87 -8.65
C THR A 247 -8.89 0.50 -9.33
N GLU A 248 -7.71 -0.11 -9.31
CA GLU A 248 -7.41 -1.35 -10.03
C GLU A 248 -6.37 -2.22 -9.33
N GLY A 249 -6.21 -3.45 -9.82
CA GLY A 249 -5.08 -4.33 -9.54
C GLY A 249 -4.66 -4.44 -8.07
N PRO A 250 -5.57 -4.75 -7.13
CA PRO A 250 -5.18 -4.91 -5.73
C PRO A 250 -4.32 -6.17 -5.53
N VAL A 251 -3.35 -6.11 -4.63
CA VAL A 251 -2.58 -7.27 -4.15
C VAL A 251 -2.27 -7.12 -2.67
N TRP A 252 -2.44 -8.19 -1.91
CA TRP A 252 -2.07 -8.22 -0.49
C TRP A 252 -0.59 -8.56 -0.33
N VAL A 253 0.14 -7.69 0.38
CA VAL A 253 1.50 -7.97 0.84
C VAL A 253 1.42 -8.54 2.25
N PRO A 254 1.89 -9.79 2.46
CA PRO A 254 1.74 -10.47 3.75
C PRO A 254 2.57 -9.82 4.86
N SER A 255 2.14 -10.05 6.09
CA SER A 255 2.87 -9.67 7.30
C SER A 255 4.25 -10.33 7.33
N THR A 256 5.25 -9.63 7.86
CA THR A 256 6.58 -10.17 8.17
C THR A 256 6.81 -10.18 9.68
N ALA A 257 7.94 -10.70 10.15
CA ALA A 257 8.30 -10.65 11.56
C ALA A 257 8.35 -9.21 12.13
N THR A 258 8.54 -8.20 11.27
CA THR A 258 8.74 -6.80 11.67
C THR A 258 7.69 -5.84 11.14
N THR A 259 6.82 -6.26 10.22
CA THR A 259 5.83 -5.39 9.56
C THR A 259 4.47 -6.06 9.43
N SER A 260 3.39 -5.34 9.76
CA SER A 260 2.02 -5.77 9.45
C SER A 260 1.82 -5.90 7.93
N GLY A 261 0.95 -6.82 7.51
CA GLY A 261 0.51 -6.92 6.13
C GLY A 261 -0.26 -5.67 5.68
N TYR A 262 -0.28 -5.42 4.37
CA TYR A 262 -0.93 -4.25 3.78
C TYR A 262 -1.40 -4.56 2.36
N LEU A 263 -2.36 -3.79 1.87
CA LEU A 263 -2.84 -3.88 0.49
C LEU A 263 -2.11 -2.86 -0.38
N LEU A 264 -1.64 -3.27 -1.56
CA LEU A 264 -1.29 -2.36 -2.64
C LEU A 264 -2.41 -2.38 -3.69
N PHE A 265 -2.69 -1.24 -4.31
CA PHE A 265 -3.63 -1.15 -5.42
C PHE A 265 -3.24 0.01 -6.34
N SER A 266 -3.54 -0.11 -7.62
CA SER A 266 -3.23 0.89 -8.63
C SER A 266 -4.36 1.90 -8.79
N ASP A 267 -3.99 3.12 -9.17
CA ASP A 267 -4.85 4.06 -9.88
C ASP A 267 -4.19 4.38 -11.23
N PRO A 268 -4.60 3.70 -12.33
CA PRO A 268 -4.02 3.90 -13.64
C PRO A 268 -4.20 5.33 -14.16
N ASN A 269 -5.31 5.99 -13.81
CA ASN A 269 -5.61 7.37 -14.21
C ASN A 269 -4.70 8.37 -13.48
N ALA A 270 -4.49 8.16 -12.17
CA ALA A 270 -3.63 9.00 -11.34
C ALA A 270 -2.14 8.65 -11.46
N ASN A 271 -1.78 7.64 -12.27
CA ASN A 271 -0.40 7.19 -12.45
C ASN A 271 0.29 6.84 -11.12
N THR A 272 -0.44 6.18 -10.22
CA THR A 272 -0.02 5.99 -8.83
C THR A 272 -0.36 4.58 -8.35
N ILE A 273 0.52 3.96 -7.55
CA ILE A 273 0.18 2.82 -6.69
C ILE A 273 0.00 3.37 -5.28
N TYR A 274 -1.13 3.03 -4.68
CA TYR A 274 -1.45 3.32 -3.29
C TYR A 274 -1.21 2.11 -2.41
N ARG A 275 -0.99 2.37 -1.12
CA ARG A 275 -0.95 1.38 -0.06
C ARG A 275 -2.06 1.67 0.93
N TRP A 276 -2.90 0.68 1.21
CA TRP A 276 -3.83 0.69 2.33
C TRP A 276 -3.31 -0.19 3.46
N SER A 277 -3.27 0.32 4.69
CA SER A 277 -2.87 -0.45 5.87
C SER A 277 -4.09 -0.89 6.68
N PRO A 278 -4.04 -2.02 7.42
CA PRO A 278 -5.12 -2.51 8.29
C PRO A 278 -5.63 -1.48 9.30
N GLU A 279 -4.81 -0.50 9.64
CA GLU A 279 -5.15 0.62 10.51
C GLU A 279 -5.99 1.70 9.81
N GLY A 280 -6.42 1.48 8.56
CA GLY A 280 -7.31 2.35 7.81
C GLY A 280 -6.62 3.48 7.06
N GLN A 281 -5.31 3.38 6.81
CA GLN A 281 -4.55 4.46 6.18
C GLN A 281 -4.26 4.20 4.72
N VAL A 282 -4.50 5.21 3.87
CA VAL A 282 -4.03 5.23 2.49
C VAL A 282 -2.80 6.12 2.38
N SER A 283 -1.77 5.63 1.69
CA SER A 283 -0.54 6.39 1.38
C SER A 283 -0.11 6.11 -0.06
N VAL A 284 0.64 7.02 -0.68
CA VAL A 284 1.28 6.74 -1.97
C VAL A 284 2.42 5.75 -1.76
N PHE A 285 2.35 4.59 -2.40
CA PHE A 285 3.44 3.62 -2.45
C PHE A 285 4.42 3.95 -3.57
N ARG A 286 3.91 4.29 -4.76
CA ARG A 286 4.73 4.65 -5.91
C ARG A 286 4.00 5.64 -6.80
N ALA A 287 4.53 6.86 -6.90
CA ALA A 287 4.11 7.82 -7.91
C ALA A 287 4.74 7.50 -9.28
N LYS A 288 4.13 7.99 -10.36
CA LYS A 288 4.56 7.74 -11.75
C LYS A 288 4.69 6.24 -12.02
N SER A 289 3.69 5.48 -11.57
CA SER A 289 3.74 4.02 -11.48
C SER A 289 3.76 3.31 -12.83
N GLY A 290 3.28 3.95 -13.91
CA GLY A 290 3.25 3.36 -15.25
C GLY A 290 4.01 4.13 -16.32
N TYR A 291 4.06 5.47 -16.23
CA TYR A 291 4.67 6.30 -17.28
C TYR A 291 5.22 7.62 -16.73
N SER A 292 6.30 8.12 -17.31
CA SER A 292 6.90 9.41 -16.91
C SER A 292 7.36 10.25 -18.11
N GLY A 293 6.94 9.90 -19.32
CA GLY A 293 7.26 10.67 -20.52
C GLY A 293 6.58 12.03 -20.53
N PHE A 294 7.18 12.99 -21.25
CA PHE A 294 6.69 14.37 -21.34
C PHE A 294 5.28 14.48 -21.95
N ASN A 295 4.86 13.50 -22.75
CA ASN A 295 3.55 13.43 -23.39
C ASN A 295 2.51 12.67 -22.55
N VAL A 296 2.71 12.52 -21.24
CA VAL A 296 1.77 11.83 -20.33
C VAL A 296 0.33 12.39 -20.42
N GLY A 297 0.16 13.67 -20.73
CA GLY A 297 -1.17 14.30 -20.90
C GLY A 297 -1.99 13.77 -22.09
N GLU A 298 -1.41 12.98 -22.99
CA GLU A 298 -2.17 12.27 -24.03
C GLU A 298 -2.90 11.04 -23.47
N TYR A 299 -2.45 10.48 -22.34
CA TYR A 299 -2.92 9.20 -21.82
C TYR A 299 -4.06 9.41 -20.82
N GLN A 300 -5.16 8.66 -20.98
CA GLN A 300 -6.18 8.54 -19.93
C GLN A 300 -5.70 7.68 -18.75
N GLN A 301 -5.06 6.54 -19.04
CA GLN A 301 -4.59 5.56 -18.05
C GLN A 301 -3.06 5.35 -18.15
N PRO A 302 -2.22 6.36 -17.87
CA PRO A 302 -0.75 6.22 -18.00
C PRO A 302 -0.10 5.30 -16.95
N GLY A 303 -0.81 5.00 -15.86
CA GLY A 303 -0.30 4.35 -14.66
C GLY A 303 -0.02 2.85 -14.74
N SER A 304 0.31 2.30 -13.57
CA SER A 304 0.26 0.86 -13.36
C SER A 304 -1.19 0.38 -13.37
N ASN A 305 -1.39 -0.89 -13.70
CA ASN A 305 -2.69 -1.56 -13.58
C ASN A 305 -2.56 -2.78 -12.65
N GLY A 306 -2.64 -4.00 -13.18
CA GLY A 306 -2.48 -5.24 -12.42
C GLY A 306 -1.17 -5.29 -11.62
N LEU A 307 -1.29 -5.79 -10.39
CA LEU A 307 -0.20 -6.02 -9.45
C LEU A 307 -0.24 -7.48 -8.99
N THR A 308 0.93 -8.10 -8.81
CA THR A 308 1.04 -9.41 -8.16
C THR A 308 2.39 -9.56 -7.46
N LEU A 309 2.57 -10.61 -6.66
CA LEU A 309 3.85 -10.95 -6.03
C LEU A 309 4.39 -12.23 -6.65
N ASP A 310 5.71 -12.34 -6.78
CA ASP A 310 6.33 -13.64 -7.05
C ASP A 310 6.50 -14.46 -5.76
N SER A 311 6.96 -15.71 -5.88
CA SER A 311 7.20 -16.62 -4.75
C SER A 311 8.24 -16.13 -3.74
N LYS A 312 8.95 -15.03 -4.02
CA LYS A 312 9.89 -14.37 -3.11
C LYS A 312 9.30 -13.09 -2.51
N GLY A 313 8.01 -12.81 -2.73
CA GLY A 313 7.33 -11.61 -2.27
C GLY A 313 7.72 -10.34 -3.03
N ARG A 314 8.34 -10.44 -4.21
CA ARG A 314 8.71 -9.26 -5.01
C ARG A 314 7.53 -8.79 -5.85
N LEU A 315 7.27 -7.48 -5.82
CA LEU A 315 6.18 -6.86 -6.56
C LEU A 315 6.44 -6.89 -8.08
N THR A 316 5.48 -7.43 -8.83
CA THR A 316 5.41 -7.36 -10.29
C THR A 316 4.27 -6.43 -10.69
N ILE A 317 4.53 -5.56 -11.67
CA ILE A 317 3.68 -4.43 -12.05
C ILE A 317 3.49 -4.42 -13.56
N ASN A 318 2.23 -4.40 -13.99
CA ASN A 318 1.86 -4.04 -15.35
C ASN A 318 1.88 -2.52 -15.52
N GLN A 319 2.65 -2.00 -16.47
CA GLN A 319 2.76 -0.57 -16.75
C GLN A 319 2.11 -0.24 -18.09
N HIS A 320 0.98 0.48 -18.07
CA HIS A 320 0.26 0.87 -19.28
C HIS A 320 1.12 1.77 -20.18
N GLY A 321 1.48 2.97 -19.73
CA GLY A 321 2.12 3.93 -20.65
C GLY A 321 3.54 3.54 -21.08
N ASN A 322 4.30 2.83 -20.25
CA ASN A 322 5.58 2.24 -20.66
C ASN A 322 5.43 0.98 -21.54
N ARG A 323 4.24 0.36 -21.57
CA ARG A 323 3.91 -0.83 -22.37
C ARG A 323 4.78 -2.05 -22.01
N ARG A 324 4.85 -2.37 -20.71
CA ARG A 324 5.72 -3.44 -20.20
C ARG A 324 5.28 -4.00 -18.87
N VAL A 325 5.76 -5.21 -18.57
CA VAL A 325 5.70 -5.87 -17.28
C VAL A 325 7.06 -5.73 -16.59
N ILE A 326 7.06 -5.26 -15.34
CA ILE A 326 8.30 -5.10 -14.55
C ILE A 326 8.21 -5.81 -13.21
N ARG A 327 9.37 -6.19 -12.65
CA ARG A 327 9.51 -6.63 -11.27
C ARG A 327 10.39 -5.65 -10.49
N VAL A 328 9.97 -5.32 -9.27
CA VAL A 328 10.73 -4.51 -8.33
C VAL A 328 11.62 -5.44 -7.52
N GLU A 329 12.94 -5.28 -7.66
CA GLU A 329 13.92 -6.03 -6.88
C GLU A 329 14.07 -5.46 -5.45
N PRO A 330 14.60 -6.23 -4.48
CA PRO A 330 14.59 -5.85 -3.06
C PRO A 330 15.18 -4.46 -2.70
N ARG A 331 16.05 -3.91 -3.56
CA ARG A 331 16.66 -2.59 -3.37
C ARG A 331 16.07 -1.50 -4.27
N GLY A 332 14.91 -1.75 -4.87
CA GLY A 332 14.19 -0.81 -5.73
C GLY A 332 14.59 -0.81 -7.20
N ASN A 333 15.66 -1.53 -7.57
CA ASN A 333 16.03 -1.74 -8.97
C ASN A 333 14.88 -2.43 -9.73
N ILE A 334 14.77 -2.14 -11.02
CA ILE A 334 13.68 -2.64 -11.86
C ILE A 334 14.23 -3.66 -12.85
N THR A 335 13.64 -4.84 -12.88
CA THR A 335 13.85 -5.84 -13.94
C THR A 335 12.67 -5.77 -14.90
N VAL A 336 12.92 -5.60 -16.21
CA VAL A 336 11.87 -5.72 -17.23
C VAL A 336 11.67 -7.20 -17.53
N LEU A 337 10.45 -7.70 -17.32
CA LEU A 337 10.10 -9.10 -17.60
C LEU A 337 9.59 -9.28 -19.03
N ALA A 338 8.85 -8.31 -19.54
CA ALA A 338 8.36 -8.30 -20.91
C ALA A 338 8.06 -6.86 -21.35
N ASP A 339 8.60 -6.42 -22.48
CA ASP A 339 8.24 -5.15 -23.13
C ASP A 339 8.00 -5.30 -24.64
N ARG A 340 8.34 -6.47 -25.20
CA ARG A 340 8.22 -6.80 -26.61
C ARG A 340 7.83 -8.25 -26.83
N TYR A 341 7.18 -8.49 -27.97
CA TYR A 341 6.97 -9.81 -28.56
C TYR A 341 7.27 -9.72 -30.05
N ASP A 342 8.11 -10.64 -30.56
CA ASP A 342 8.53 -10.68 -31.96
C ASP A 342 9.03 -9.31 -32.49
N GLY A 343 9.90 -8.66 -31.71
CA GLY A 343 10.47 -7.34 -32.00
C GLY A 343 9.51 -6.15 -31.81
N LYS A 344 8.20 -6.39 -31.70
CA LYS A 344 7.16 -5.35 -31.55
C LYS A 344 6.86 -5.08 -30.09
N ARG A 345 6.55 -3.83 -29.75
CA ARG A 345 6.12 -3.47 -28.39
C ARG A 345 4.76 -4.07 -28.06
N LEU A 346 4.61 -4.54 -26.82
CA LEU A 346 3.32 -4.92 -26.23
C LEU A 346 2.31 -3.77 -26.34
N ASN A 347 1.01 -4.02 -26.30
CA ASN A 347 -0.01 -2.98 -26.35
C ASN A 347 0.03 -2.12 -25.08
N SER A 348 -0.42 -2.69 -23.95
CA SER A 348 -0.39 -2.12 -22.61
C SER A 348 -0.85 -3.22 -21.63
N PRO A 349 0.09 -4.01 -21.06
CA PRO A 349 -0.24 -5.12 -20.16
C PRO A 349 -1.23 -4.70 -19.07
N ASN A 350 -2.27 -5.51 -18.82
CA ASN A 350 -3.41 -5.13 -17.97
C ASN A 350 -3.44 -5.89 -16.64
N ASP A 351 -3.75 -7.18 -16.61
CA ASP A 351 -3.71 -8.02 -15.38
C ASP A 351 -2.65 -9.14 -15.49
N LEU A 352 -2.27 -9.76 -14.37
CA LEU A 352 -1.22 -10.78 -14.32
C LEU A 352 -1.35 -11.76 -13.14
N VAL A 353 -0.86 -12.99 -13.34
CA VAL A 353 -0.84 -14.05 -12.31
C VAL A 353 0.39 -14.94 -12.46
N TYR A 354 1.04 -15.29 -11.34
CA TYR A 354 2.09 -16.30 -11.33
C TYR A 354 1.52 -17.71 -11.13
N ARG A 355 2.14 -18.67 -11.80
CA ARG A 355 2.09 -20.08 -11.47
C ARG A 355 3.20 -20.41 -10.47
N SER A 356 3.01 -21.43 -9.65
CA SER A 356 3.95 -21.86 -8.60
C SER A 356 5.37 -22.15 -9.10
N ASP A 357 5.53 -22.53 -10.36
CA ASP A 357 6.84 -22.77 -11.00
C ASP A 357 7.53 -21.50 -11.54
N GLY A 358 6.96 -20.33 -11.28
CA GLY A 358 7.50 -19.03 -11.68
C GLY A 358 7.12 -18.58 -13.08
N ALA A 359 6.30 -19.34 -13.83
CA ALA A 359 5.70 -18.84 -15.06
C ALA A 359 4.72 -17.70 -14.76
N LEU A 360 4.84 -16.59 -15.47
CA LEU A 360 3.95 -15.43 -15.32
C LEU A 360 3.02 -15.31 -16.51
N TYR A 361 1.71 -15.40 -16.28
CA TYR A 361 0.71 -15.09 -17.29
C TYR A 361 0.26 -13.63 -17.18
N PHE A 362 0.02 -12.97 -18.32
CA PHE A 362 -0.54 -11.62 -18.34
C PHE A 362 -1.36 -11.36 -19.60
N THR A 363 -2.28 -10.39 -19.54
CA THR A 363 -3.10 -9.94 -20.67
C THR A 363 -2.59 -8.62 -21.23
N ASP A 364 -2.76 -8.41 -22.54
CA ASP A 364 -2.23 -7.23 -23.25
C ASP A 364 -3.27 -6.55 -24.17
N PRO A 365 -4.40 -6.06 -23.62
CA PRO A 365 -5.31 -5.17 -24.35
C PRO A 365 -4.70 -3.76 -24.49
N PRO A 366 -5.16 -2.92 -25.43
CA PRO A 366 -4.58 -1.60 -25.68
C PRO A 366 -5.13 -0.46 -24.80
N PHE A 367 -5.84 -0.74 -23.70
CA PHE A 367 -6.49 0.27 -22.85
C PHE A 367 -5.56 1.39 -22.37
N GLY A 368 -4.29 1.08 -22.14
CA GLY A 368 -3.27 2.02 -21.71
C GLY A 368 -2.72 2.91 -22.81
N LEU A 369 -3.13 2.74 -24.07
CA LEU A 369 -2.80 3.65 -25.16
C LEU A 369 -3.79 4.82 -25.20
N PRO A 370 -3.37 6.06 -25.53
CA PRO A 370 -4.23 7.24 -25.59
C PRO A 370 -5.53 7.14 -26.38
N LYS A 371 -5.54 6.36 -27.47
CA LYS A 371 -6.75 6.09 -28.26
C LYS A 371 -7.20 4.63 -28.18
N ALA A 372 -6.74 3.91 -27.16
CA ALA A 372 -7.02 2.49 -26.94
C ALA A 372 -6.85 1.65 -28.23
N PHE A 373 -7.94 1.01 -28.69
CA PHE A 373 -7.95 0.14 -29.88
C PHE A 373 -7.60 0.88 -31.18
N ASP A 374 -7.92 2.17 -31.28
CA ASP A 374 -7.71 3.00 -32.47
C ASP A 374 -6.35 3.74 -32.45
N ASP A 375 -5.48 3.43 -31.49
CA ASP A 375 -4.20 4.11 -31.34
C ASP A 375 -3.18 3.67 -32.40
N PRO A 376 -2.64 4.59 -33.21
CA PRO A 376 -1.69 4.25 -34.26
C PRO A 376 -0.33 3.77 -33.73
N ARG A 377 -0.04 3.91 -32.43
CA ARG A 377 1.18 3.36 -31.81
C ARG A 377 1.10 1.87 -31.52
N LYS A 378 -0.07 1.26 -31.67
CA LYS A 378 -0.25 -0.18 -31.54
C LYS A 378 0.58 -0.89 -32.61
N GLU A 379 1.48 -1.78 -32.21
CA GLU A 379 2.39 -2.50 -33.14
C GLU A 379 1.90 -3.92 -33.44
N LEU A 380 1.11 -4.48 -32.51
CA LEU A 380 0.52 -5.80 -32.60
C LEU A 380 -0.91 -5.71 -33.20
N PRO A 381 -1.28 -6.57 -34.16
CA PRO A 381 -2.61 -6.51 -34.76
C PRO A 381 -3.72 -7.07 -33.85
N PHE A 382 -3.36 -7.70 -32.73
CA PHE A 382 -4.28 -8.36 -31.79
C PHE A 382 -4.08 -7.85 -30.36
N SER A 383 -5.00 -8.24 -29.47
CA SER A 383 -4.80 -8.25 -28.02
C SER A 383 -4.55 -9.71 -27.61
N GLY A 384 -3.56 -9.97 -26.76
CA GLY A 384 -3.11 -11.34 -26.50
C GLY A 384 -3.04 -11.68 -25.01
N VAL A 385 -3.00 -12.98 -24.74
CA VAL A 385 -2.54 -13.53 -23.46
C VAL A 385 -1.13 -14.05 -23.67
N TYR A 386 -0.23 -13.71 -22.75
CA TYR A 386 1.17 -14.08 -22.83
C TYR A 386 1.61 -14.86 -21.60
N CYS A 387 2.68 -15.64 -21.76
CA CYS A 387 3.44 -16.24 -20.67
C CYS A 387 4.89 -15.74 -20.70
N VAL A 388 5.45 -15.36 -19.55
CA VAL A 388 6.89 -15.20 -19.35
C VAL A 388 7.42 -16.37 -18.52
N LYS A 389 8.38 -17.11 -19.06
CA LYS A 389 9.07 -18.19 -18.34
C LYS A 389 10.53 -18.24 -18.79
N ASP A 390 11.46 -18.36 -17.84
CA ASP A 390 12.91 -18.42 -18.11
C ASP A 390 13.43 -17.27 -19.00
N GLY A 391 12.86 -16.07 -18.81
CA GLY A 391 13.20 -14.87 -19.58
C GLY A 391 12.62 -14.80 -20.99
N GLN A 392 11.81 -15.79 -21.41
CA GLN A 392 11.17 -15.82 -22.72
C GLN A 392 9.71 -15.40 -22.63
N VAL A 393 9.30 -14.51 -23.53
CA VAL A 393 7.90 -14.08 -23.70
C VAL A 393 7.25 -14.90 -24.81
N LYS A 394 6.19 -15.63 -24.50
CA LYS A 394 5.42 -16.45 -25.44
C LYS A 394 4.00 -15.91 -25.56
N LEU A 395 3.50 -15.74 -26.78
CA LEU A 395 2.06 -15.55 -27.03
C LEU A 395 1.36 -16.90 -26.85
N VAL A 396 0.35 -16.97 -25.99
CA VAL A 396 -0.33 -18.23 -25.66
C VAL A 396 -1.82 -18.25 -26.01
N SER A 397 -2.45 -17.10 -26.28
CA SER A 397 -3.82 -17.03 -26.81
C SER A 397 -4.12 -15.69 -27.47
N THR A 398 -4.99 -15.71 -28.49
CA THR A 398 -5.62 -14.54 -29.12
C THR A 398 -7.14 -14.73 -29.31
N ASP A 399 -7.77 -15.60 -28.52
CA ASP A 399 -9.19 -15.97 -28.69
C ASP A 399 -10.18 -14.86 -28.29
N LEU A 400 -9.68 -13.83 -27.60
CA LEU A 400 -10.44 -12.73 -27.02
C LEU A 400 -9.99 -11.42 -27.66
N ASP A 401 -10.95 -10.55 -27.96
CA ASP A 401 -10.67 -9.23 -28.56
C ASP A 401 -9.98 -8.29 -27.57
N ALA A 402 -10.34 -8.43 -26.30
CA ALA A 402 -9.91 -7.59 -25.19
C ALA A 402 -9.73 -8.45 -23.92
N PRO A 403 -8.74 -9.38 -23.90
CA PRO A 403 -8.47 -10.18 -22.72
C PRO A 403 -8.13 -9.25 -21.55
N ASN A 404 -8.77 -9.48 -20.41
CA ASN A 404 -8.66 -8.58 -19.25
C ASN A 404 -8.17 -9.33 -18.00
N GLY A 405 -9.04 -9.62 -17.03
CA GLY A 405 -8.69 -10.39 -15.85
C GLY A 405 -8.39 -11.85 -16.14
N LEU A 406 -7.46 -12.42 -15.38
CA LEU A 406 -7.07 -13.82 -15.45
C LEU A 406 -6.74 -14.41 -14.08
N ALA A 407 -6.96 -15.71 -13.92
CA ALA A 407 -6.60 -16.45 -12.72
C ALA A 407 -6.39 -17.94 -13.02
N LEU A 408 -5.54 -18.57 -12.21
CA LEU A 408 -5.33 -20.02 -12.23
C LEU A 408 -6.32 -20.72 -11.29
N SER A 409 -6.71 -21.94 -11.64
CA SER A 409 -7.35 -22.86 -10.70
C SER A 409 -6.40 -23.18 -9.53
N PRO A 410 -6.90 -23.66 -8.37
CA PRO A 410 -6.04 -23.98 -7.22
C PRO A 410 -4.97 -25.03 -7.51
N ASP A 411 -5.22 -25.94 -8.46
CA ASP A 411 -4.27 -26.95 -8.92
C ASP A 411 -3.41 -26.49 -10.11
N GLU A 412 -3.59 -25.24 -10.55
CA GLU A 412 -2.87 -24.56 -11.64
C GLU A 412 -2.97 -25.24 -13.02
N LYS A 413 -3.90 -26.18 -13.19
CA LYS A 413 -4.12 -26.88 -14.46
C LYS A 413 -5.05 -26.15 -15.41
N THR A 414 -5.82 -25.20 -14.90
CA THR A 414 -6.75 -24.39 -15.67
C THR A 414 -6.39 -22.91 -15.54
N LEU A 415 -6.30 -22.20 -16.66
CA LEU A 415 -6.25 -20.74 -16.70
C LEU A 415 -7.61 -20.21 -17.15
N TYR A 416 -8.20 -19.32 -16.38
CA TYR A 416 -9.41 -18.58 -16.74
C TYR A 416 -8.99 -17.19 -17.25
N VAL A 417 -9.59 -16.74 -18.34
CA VAL A 417 -9.39 -15.39 -18.88
C VAL A 417 -10.73 -14.82 -19.32
N ASN A 418 -11.05 -13.61 -18.88
CA ASN A 418 -12.28 -12.93 -19.26
C ASN A 418 -12.06 -11.88 -20.36
N ASN A 419 -13.17 -11.39 -20.91
CA ASN A 419 -13.17 -10.48 -22.05
C ASN A 419 -13.89 -9.18 -21.71
N TRP A 420 -13.17 -8.07 -21.86
CA TRP A 420 -13.76 -6.73 -21.81
C TRP A 420 -14.38 -6.40 -23.16
N ASN A 421 -15.55 -6.96 -23.46
CA ASN A 421 -16.31 -6.66 -24.67
C ASN A 421 -17.80 -6.66 -24.32
N ASP A 422 -18.46 -5.51 -24.46
CA ASP A 422 -19.87 -5.32 -24.11
C ASP A 422 -20.82 -6.25 -24.90
N LYS A 423 -20.40 -6.69 -26.09
CA LYS A 423 -21.12 -7.62 -26.97
C LYS A 423 -20.72 -9.08 -26.78
N ARG A 424 -19.70 -9.37 -25.97
CA ARG A 424 -19.19 -10.73 -25.73
C ARG A 424 -18.55 -10.84 -24.35
N LYS A 425 -19.38 -10.80 -23.31
CA LYS A 425 -19.00 -10.81 -21.89
C LYS A 425 -18.78 -12.25 -21.42
N VAL A 426 -17.68 -12.85 -21.85
CA VAL A 426 -17.41 -14.29 -21.62
C VAL A 426 -16.15 -14.50 -20.80
N ILE A 427 -16.15 -15.60 -20.05
CA ILE A 427 -14.95 -16.17 -19.43
C ILE A 427 -14.61 -17.44 -20.21
N LEU A 428 -13.40 -17.50 -20.75
CA LEU A 428 -12.84 -18.71 -21.34
C LEU A 428 -11.96 -19.41 -20.30
N ARG A 429 -11.85 -20.74 -20.43
CA ARG A 429 -10.88 -21.54 -19.70
C ARG A 429 -9.97 -22.30 -20.66
N TYR A 430 -8.75 -22.54 -20.20
CA TYR A 430 -7.68 -23.20 -20.96
C TYR A 430 -7.02 -24.26 -20.10
N ASP A 431 -6.66 -25.39 -20.72
CA ASP A 431 -5.75 -26.35 -20.09
C ASP A 431 -4.32 -25.79 -20.14
N VAL A 432 -3.64 -25.79 -18.99
CA VAL A 432 -2.31 -25.22 -18.80
C VAL A 432 -1.24 -26.31 -18.97
N ASN A 433 -0.36 -26.14 -19.95
CA ASN A 433 0.73 -27.08 -20.21
C ASN A 433 1.99 -26.77 -19.38
N GLN A 434 2.86 -27.77 -19.20
CA GLN A 434 4.07 -27.66 -18.40
C GLN A 434 5.02 -26.55 -18.90
N ASP A 435 5.12 -26.37 -20.21
CA ASP A 435 5.94 -25.36 -20.89
C ASP A 435 5.32 -23.94 -20.93
N CYS A 436 4.23 -23.78 -20.17
CA CYS A 436 3.35 -22.62 -20.04
C CYS A 436 2.45 -22.27 -21.23
N THR A 437 2.42 -23.08 -22.28
CA THR A 437 1.43 -22.92 -23.36
C THR A 437 0.02 -23.27 -22.88
N LEU A 438 -0.99 -22.85 -23.65
CA LEU A 438 -2.40 -23.11 -23.39
C LEU A 438 -2.98 -24.02 -24.46
N SER A 439 -3.93 -24.87 -24.08
CA SER A 439 -4.67 -25.73 -25.01
C SER A 439 -6.14 -25.84 -24.63
N ASN A 440 -6.95 -26.47 -25.49
CA ASN A 440 -8.35 -26.81 -25.21
C ASN A 440 -9.23 -25.64 -24.72
N SER A 441 -9.10 -24.48 -25.37
CA SER A 441 -9.93 -23.29 -25.12
C SER A 441 -11.43 -23.65 -25.14
N LYS A 442 -12.14 -23.32 -24.05
CA LYS A 442 -13.57 -23.59 -23.89
C LYS A 442 -14.26 -22.41 -23.23
N LEU A 443 -15.50 -22.15 -23.64
CA LEU A 443 -16.40 -21.27 -22.90
C LEU A 443 -16.61 -21.85 -21.50
N PHE A 444 -16.32 -21.07 -20.47
CA PHE A 444 -16.58 -21.42 -19.08
C PHE A 444 -17.87 -20.77 -18.58
N PHE A 445 -18.06 -19.48 -18.85
CA PHE A 445 -19.24 -18.75 -18.42
C PHE A 445 -19.57 -17.59 -19.38
N ASP A 446 -20.86 -17.33 -19.58
CA ASP A 446 -21.37 -16.30 -20.50
C ASP A 446 -22.33 -15.35 -19.79
N MET A 447 -21.94 -14.08 -19.71
CA MET A 447 -22.70 -12.97 -19.13
C MET A 447 -23.21 -12.00 -20.19
N THR A 448 -23.14 -12.33 -21.48
CA THR A 448 -23.42 -11.40 -22.58
C THR A 448 -24.81 -10.75 -22.46
N ASN A 449 -25.81 -11.54 -22.05
CA ASN A 449 -27.20 -11.11 -21.89
C ASN A 449 -27.55 -10.66 -20.45
N ALA A 450 -26.59 -10.61 -19.53
CA ALA A 450 -26.86 -10.14 -18.18
C ALA A 450 -27.19 -8.64 -18.19
N PRO A 451 -28.18 -8.18 -17.40
CA PRO A 451 -28.58 -6.78 -17.35
C PRO A 451 -27.47 -5.91 -16.75
N GLY A 452 -27.21 -4.75 -17.36
CA GLY A 452 -26.14 -3.82 -16.97
C GLY A 452 -25.22 -3.49 -18.14
N SER A 453 -24.52 -2.36 -18.05
CA SER A 453 -23.68 -1.82 -19.14
C SER A 453 -22.25 -2.36 -19.17
N ASP A 454 -21.80 -3.06 -18.14
CA ASP A 454 -20.36 -3.27 -17.93
C ASP A 454 -19.84 -4.54 -18.57
N ALA A 455 -18.59 -4.52 -19.02
CA ALA A 455 -17.88 -5.70 -19.48
C ALA A 455 -17.21 -6.43 -18.29
N LEU A 456 -16.41 -7.46 -18.57
CA LEU A 456 -15.70 -8.20 -17.52
C LEU A 456 -14.30 -7.61 -17.31
N ASP A 457 -13.90 -7.45 -16.05
CA ASP A 457 -12.64 -6.80 -15.67
C ASP A 457 -11.77 -7.76 -14.82
N GLY A 458 -11.58 -7.52 -13.53
CA GLY A 458 -10.85 -8.42 -12.64
C GLY A 458 -11.50 -9.79 -12.43
N LEU A 459 -10.65 -10.82 -12.37
CA LEU A 459 -11.03 -12.21 -12.16
C LEU A 459 -10.06 -12.90 -11.19
N LYS A 460 -10.59 -13.64 -10.22
CA LYS A 460 -9.82 -14.39 -9.20
C LYS A 460 -10.51 -15.71 -8.81
N VAL A 461 -9.82 -16.60 -8.11
CA VAL A 461 -10.30 -17.94 -7.75
C VAL A 461 -10.06 -18.20 -6.26
N ASP A 462 -11.00 -18.85 -5.57
CA ASP A 462 -10.83 -19.28 -4.17
C ASP A 462 -10.22 -20.69 -4.05
N GLN A 463 -9.83 -21.08 -2.83
CA GLN A 463 -9.14 -22.36 -2.59
C GLN A 463 -9.97 -23.62 -2.89
N ILE A 464 -11.29 -23.51 -3.08
CA ILE A 464 -12.12 -24.63 -3.50
C ILE A 464 -12.51 -24.56 -4.99
N GLY A 465 -12.00 -23.56 -5.71
CA GLY A 465 -12.14 -23.43 -7.15
C GLY A 465 -13.31 -22.58 -7.63
N ASN A 466 -14.03 -21.87 -6.74
CA ASN A 466 -15.04 -20.91 -7.22
C ASN A 466 -14.34 -19.74 -7.92
N VAL A 467 -14.88 -19.33 -9.06
CA VAL A 467 -14.39 -18.22 -9.87
C VAL A 467 -15.19 -16.96 -9.52
N TYR A 468 -14.47 -15.89 -9.23
CA TYR A 468 -15.00 -14.58 -8.91
C TYR A 468 -14.67 -13.65 -10.06
N SER A 469 -15.67 -13.03 -10.66
CA SER A 469 -15.50 -12.11 -11.79
C SER A 469 -16.28 -10.84 -11.52
N THR A 470 -15.65 -9.70 -11.77
CA THR A 470 -16.42 -8.47 -11.98
C THR A 470 -17.22 -8.60 -13.27
N GLY A 471 -18.38 -7.94 -13.32
CA GLY A 471 -19.26 -7.97 -14.47
C GLY A 471 -20.54 -7.16 -14.24
N PRO A 472 -21.52 -7.26 -15.15
CA PRO A 472 -22.76 -6.50 -15.07
C PRO A 472 -23.40 -6.58 -13.68
N GLY A 473 -23.56 -5.42 -13.04
CA GLY A 473 -24.28 -5.27 -11.77
C GLY A 473 -23.53 -5.68 -10.50
N GLY A 474 -22.27 -6.13 -10.58
CA GLY A 474 -21.45 -6.38 -9.41
C GLY A 474 -20.43 -7.52 -9.54
N LEU A 475 -20.14 -8.15 -8.41
CA LEU A 475 -19.17 -9.24 -8.30
C LEU A 475 -19.87 -10.60 -8.37
N TRP A 476 -19.67 -11.31 -9.48
CA TRP A 476 -20.24 -12.63 -9.74
C TRP A 476 -19.42 -13.72 -9.05
N ILE A 477 -20.11 -14.69 -8.45
CA ILE A 477 -19.51 -15.89 -7.86
C ILE A 477 -20.02 -17.11 -8.63
N ILE A 478 -19.10 -17.86 -9.22
CA ILE A 478 -19.36 -18.95 -10.16
C ILE A 478 -18.68 -20.22 -9.63
N SER A 479 -19.37 -21.35 -9.60
CA SER A 479 -18.82 -22.63 -9.15
C SER A 479 -17.73 -23.14 -10.10
N PRO A 480 -16.87 -24.09 -9.67
CA PRO A 480 -15.87 -24.72 -10.54
C PRO A 480 -16.47 -25.36 -11.81
N GLU A 481 -17.74 -25.75 -11.77
CA GLU A 481 -18.49 -26.34 -12.87
C GLU A 481 -19.10 -25.31 -13.84
N GLY A 482 -18.97 -24.00 -13.55
CA GLY A 482 -19.51 -22.93 -14.40
C GLY A 482 -20.98 -22.58 -14.08
N LYS A 483 -21.42 -22.78 -12.83
CA LYS A 483 -22.78 -22.38 -12.39
C LYS A 483 -22.73 -21.09 -11.57
N GLN A 484 -23.63 -20.14 -11.87
CA GLN A 484 -23.77 -18.96 -11.01
C GLN A 484 -24.28 -19.35 -9.62
N LEU A 485 -23.54 -18.95 -8.59
CA LEU A 485 -23.92 -19.12 -7.19
C LEU A 485 -24.61 -17.85 -6.65
N GLY A 486 -24.10 -16.69 -7.03
CA GLY A 486 -24.67 -15.41 -6.63
C GLY A 486 -23.94 -14.20 -7.17
N LEU A 487 -24.34 -13.04 -6.68
CA LEU A 487 -23.79 -11.73 -7.03
C LEU A 487 -23.69 -10.88 -5.75
N ILE A 488 -22.54 -10.25 -5.52
CA ILE A 488 -22.38 -9.22 -4.50
C ILE A 488 -22.44 -7.85 -5.18
N LYS A 489 -23.44 -7.05 -4.82
CA LYS A 489 -23.63 -5.71 -5.36
C LYS A 489 -23.30 -4.67 -4.29
N GLY A 490 -22.37 -3.78 -4.61
CA GLY A 490 -21.97 -2.65 -3.79
C GLY A 490 -22.49 -1.31 -4.33
N PRO A 491 -22.09 -0.19 -3.71
CA PRO A 491 -22.45 1.15 -4.16
C PRO A 491 -21.78 1.59 -5.47
N GLU A 492 -20.61 1.05 -5.78
CA GLU A 492 -19.82 1.31 -6.99
C GLU A 492 -19.52 -0.03 -7.67
N ASP A 493 -19.46 -0.04 -9.00
CA ASP A 493 -19.19 -1.26 -9.76
C ASP A 493 -17.73 -1.70 -9.57
N PRO A 494 -17.49 -2.98 -9.24
CA PRO A 494 -16.15 -3.49 -8.98
C PRO A 494 -15.35 -3.63 -10.27
N HIS A 495 -14.07 -3.29 -10.20
CA HIS A 495 -13.12 -3.44 -11.30
C HIS A 495 -12.10 -4.55 -11.04
N ASN A 496 -11.70 -4.78 -9.79
CA ASN A 496 -10.82 -5.90 -9.47
C ASN A 496 -10.91 -6.29 -7.99
N MET A 497 -10.25 -7.39 -7.62
CA MET A 497 -10.28 -7.92 -6.27
C MET A 497 -9.03 -8.73 -5.91
N ALA A 498 -8.74 -8.85 -4.62
CA ALA A 498 -7.72 -9.74 -4.10
C ALA A 498 -8.03 -10.16 -2.66
N TRP A 499 -7.71 -11.40 -2.30
CA TRP A 499 -7.77 -11.83 -0.91
C TRP A 499 -6.56 -11.35 -0.12
N GLY A 500 -6.81 -10.88 1.08
CA GLY A 500 -5.79 -10.45 2.03
C GLY A 500 -6.07 -10.92 3.45
N ASP A 501 -5.40 -10.26 4.39
CA ASP A 501 -5.24 -10.67 5.79
C ASP A 501 -4.49 -12.01 5.93
N ASP A 502 -4.03 -12.34 7.13
CA ASP A 502 -3.16 -13.52 7.34
C ASP A 502 -3.88 -14.84 6.96
N ASP A 503 -5.19 -14.93 7.24
CA ASP A 503 -6.01 -16.10 6.92
C ASP A 503 -6.55 -16.14 5.48
N GLY A 504 -6.32 -15.08 4.69
CA GLY A 504 -6.72 -15.02 3.29
C GLY A 504 -8.24 -15.01 3.07
N LYS A 505 -9.07 -14.71 4.08
CA LYS A 505 -10.54 -14.77 3.99
C LYS A 505 -11.22 -13.42 3.80
N THR A 506 -10.45 -12.34 3.77
CA THR A 506 -10.98 -11.00 3.47
C THR A 506 -10.76 -10.68 2.01
N LEU A 507 -11.83 -10.47 1.26
CA LEU A 507 -11.78 -10.06 -0.13
C LEU A 507 -11.76 -8.53 -0.20
N TYR A 508 -10.65 -7.95 -0.63
CA TYR A 508 -10.53 -6.54 -0.94
C TYR A 508 -10.98 -6.30 -2.38
N ILE A 509 -11.74 -5.22 -2.61
CA ILE A 509 -12.38 -4.92 -3.89
C ILE A 509 -12.07 -3.48 -4.27
N THR A 510 -11.48 -3.29 -5.44
CA THR A 510 -11.34 -1.97 -6.08
C THR A 510 -12.56 -1.73 -6.95
N ALA A 511 -13.24 -0.60 -6.75
CA ALA A 511 -14.50 -0.29 -7.43
C ALA A 511 -14.53 1.20 -7.74
N LEU A 512 -14.29 1.55 -9.01
CA LEU A 512 -14.23 2.92 -9.53
C LEU A 512 -13.38 3.82 -8.63
N THR A 513 -14.02 4.67 -7.82
CA THR A 513 -13.35 5.68 -7.00
C THR A 513 -13.07 5.21 -5.57
N GLY A 514 -13.39 3.96 -5.23
CA GLY A 514 -13.38 3.43 -3.88
C GLY A 514 -12.62 2.11 -3.70
N LEU A 515 -12.15 1.91 -2.47
CA LEU A 515 -11.61 0.64 -1.98
C LEU A 515 -12.56 0.07 -0.93
N TYR A 516 -12.90 -1.21 -1.08
CA TYR A 516 -13.85 -1.91 -0.21
C TYR A 516 -13.25 -3.22 0.31
N ARG A 517 -13.87 -3.80 1.34
CA ARG A 517 -13.64 -5.20 1.71
C ARG A 517 -14.93 -5.89 2.15
N ILE A 518 -14.96 -7.20 1.98
CA ILE A 518 -15.98 -8.10 2.54
C ILE A 518 -15.31 -9.34 3.10
N ARG A 519 -15.82 -9.83 4.24
CA ARG A 519 -15.35 -11.07 4.86
C ARG A 519 -16.08 -12.27 4.24
N LEU A 520 -15.32 -13.25 3.77
CA LEU A 520 -15.83 -14.50 3.20
C LEU A 520 -15.42 -15.69 4.07
N ASN A 521 -16.07 -16.83 3.85
CA ASN A 521 -15.81 -18.06 4.62
C ASN A 521 -14.66 -18.89 4.05
N ILE A 522 -14.37 -18.71 2.76
CA ILE A 522 -13.39 -19.50 2.00
C ILE A 522 -12.18 -18.60 1.68
N PRO A 523 -10.95 -19.05 1.98
CA PRO A 523 -9.77 -18.29 1.61
C PRO A 523 -9.56 -18.25 0.09
N GLY A 524 -8.97 -17.16 -0.39
CA GLY A 524 -8.53 -17.03 -1.78
C GLY A 524 -7.31 -17.85 -2.14
N VAL A 525 -7.13 -18.14 -3.43
CA VAL A 525 -5.79 -18.37 -3.97
C VAL A 525 -5.04 -17.04 -3.91
N ARG A 526 -3.81 -17.06 -3.38
CA ARG A 526 -2.95 -15.89 -3.23
C ARG A 526 -1.59 -16.15 -3.90
N PRO A 527 -0.91 -15.09 -4.39
CA PRO A 527 0.41 -15.22 -4.99
C PRO A 527 1.48 -15.78 -4.05
#